data_AF-A0A9W7FW07-F1
#
_entry.id   AF-A0A9W7FW07-F1
#
_cell.length_a   1.000
_cell.length_b   1.000
_cell.length_c   1.000
_cell.angle_alpha   90.00
_cell.angle_beta   90.00
_cell.angle_gamma   90.00
#
_symmetry.space_group_name_H-M   'P 1'
#
loop_
_entity.id
_entity.type
_entity.pdbx_description
1 polymer ?
#
loop_
_entity_poly.entity_id
_entity_poly.type
_entity_poly.pdbx_seq_one_letter_code
_entity_poly.pdbx_strand_id
1 'polypeptide(L)'
;MKNGVKVIFASGQITASLPRVIPSISLPKSYEKVVEASQVLKLDVFTFVPMGCWTGGTFNYYNRTAATTLPVIALCGALFFFGVLMKKRRNKMHTAAIAITYLTLPTITTAVFGLFPCDKLDDGREFLRGDYHIRCDNEGRGVWEIFGYIMIFIFPVCVPALYFYLLWKKKDRIKRPLEEREKDEG
;
A
#
# COMPACT_ATOMS: atom_id res chain seq x y z
N MET A 1 -25.97 2.68 2.30
CA MET A 1 -25.03 3.38 1.38
C MET A 1 -23.54 3.32 1.79
N LYS A 2 -23.17 3.39 3.08
CA LYS A 2 -21.76 3.42 3.55
C LYS A 2 -20.87 2.24 3.09
N ASN A 3 -21.45 1.06 2.88
CA ASN A 3 -20.69 -0.14 2.48
C ASN A 3 -20.36 -0.16 0.98
N GLY A 4 -21.21 0.37 0.11
CA GLY A 4 -20.97 0.41 -1.34
C GLY A 4 -19.81 1.31 -1.73
N VAL A 5 -19.67 2.47 -1.05
CA VAL A 5 -18.55 3.40 -1.26
C VAL A 5 -17.20 2.74 -0.95
N LYS A 6 -17.13 1.93 0.12
CA LYS A 6 -15.90 1.20 0.46
C LYS A 6 -15.52 0.18 -0.61
N VAL A 7 -16.49 -0.53 -1.18
CA VAL A 7 -16.25 -1.51 -2.24
C VAL A 7 -15.76 -0.83 -3.50
N ILE A 8 -16.42 0.26 -3.94
CA ILE A 8 -16.01 1.04 -5.12
C ILE A 8 -14.60 1.62 -4.94
N PHE A 9 -14.32 2.15 -3.74
CA PHE A 9 -13.00 2.68 -3.41
C PHE A 9 -11.93 1.59 -3.47
N ALA A 10 -12.17 0.44 -2.86
CA ALA A 10 -11.26 -0.71 -2.87
C ALA A 10 -10.98 -1.23 -4.29
N SER A 11 -12.04 -1.40 -5.10
CA SER A 11 -11.90 -1.81 -6.49
C SER A 11 -11.14 -0.77 -7.30
N GLY A 12 -11.41 0.52 -7.07
CA GLY A 12 -10.71 1.62 -7.72
C GLY A 12 -9.21 1.59 -7.41
N GLN A 13 -8.84 1.29 -6.17
CA GLN A 13 -7.44 1.15 -5.77
C GLN A 13 -6.70 0.00 -6.47
N ILE A 14 -7.36 -1.16 -6.64
CA ILE A 14 -6.80 -2.30 -7.37
C ILE A 14 -6.62 -1.93 -8.86
N THR A 15 -7.65 -1.35 -9.47
CA THR A 15 -7.60 -0.89 -10.88
C THR A 15 -6.51 0.15 -11.10
N ALA A 16 -6.33 1.09 -10.17
CA ALA A 16 -5.26 2.10 -10.23
C ALA A 16 -3.86 1.47 -10.13
N SER A 17 -3.74 0.29 -9.54
CA SER A 17 -2.47 -0.40 -9.28
C SER A 17 -2.02 -1.28 -10.45
N LEU A 18 -2.97 -1.71 -11.26
CA LEU A 18 -2.75 -2.60 -12.40
C LEU A 18 -1.69 -2.11 -13.41
N PRO A 19 -1.63 -0.82 -13.83
CA PRO A 19 -0.66 -0.36 -14.82
C PRO A 19 0.80 -0.53 -14.39
N ARG A 20 1.07 -0.50 -13.07
CA ARG A 20 2.42 -0.66 -12.52
C ARG A 20 2.86 -2.12 -12.50
N VAL A 21 1.92 -3.05 -12.41
CA VAL A 21 2.17 -4.50 -12.35
C VAL A 21 2.28 -5.09 -13.76
N ILE A 22 1.52 -4.57 -14.73
CA ILE A 22 1.49 -5.08 -16.11
C ILE A 22 1.68 -3.91 -17.10
N PRO A 23 2.93 -3.52 -17.42
CA PRO A 23 3.20 -2.40 -18.33
C PRO A 23 3.05 -2.74 -19.82
N SER A 24 3.02 -4.03 -20.18
CA SER A 24 3.12 -4.52 -21.56
C SER A 24 1.80 -4.58 -22.32
N ILE A 25 0.68 -4.22 -21.69
CA ILE A 25 -0.62 -4.11 -22.36
C ILE A 25 -0.85 -2.64 -22.66
N SER A 26 -0.83 -2.27 -23.94
CA SER A 26 -1.30 -0.96 -24.42
C SER A 26 -2.75 -0.75 -23.94
N LEU A 27 -2.94 0.08 -22.91
CA LEU A 27 -4.28 0.36 -22.40
C LEU A 27 -5.09 1.10 -23.47
N PRO A 28 -6.35 0.70 -23.75
CA PRO A 28 -7.22 1.45 -24.65
C PRO A 28 -7.45 2.86 -24.10
N LYS A 29 -7.52 3.88 -24.98
CA LYS A 29 -7.68 5.31 -24.61
C LYS A 29 -8.83 5.59 -23.61
N SER A 30 -9.86 4.75 -23.58
CA SER A 30 -10.97 4.85 -22.62
C SER A 30 -10.56 4.60 -21.16
N TYR A 31 -9.49 3.83 -20.92
CA TYR A 31 -9.01 3.48 -19.59
C TYR A 31 -8.02 4.52 -19.01
N GLU A 32 -7.40 5.35 -19.84
CA GLU A 32 -6.44 6.38 -19.41
C GLU A 32 -7.09 7.37 -18.43
N LYS A 33 -8.29 7.87 -18.76
CA LYS A 33 -9.03 8.82 -17.91
C LYS A 33 -9.45 8.22 -16.57
N VAL A 34 -9.78 6.93 -16.55
CA VAL A 34 -10.17 6.21 -15.33
C VAL A 34 -8.95 5.93 -14.47
N VAL A 35 -7.80 5.62 -15.08
CA VAL A 35 -6.53 5.43 -14.37
C VAL A 35 -6.06 6.73 -13.75
N GLU A 36 -6.13 7.85 -14.47
CA GLU A 36 -5.76 9.19 -13.97
C GLU A 36 -6.64 9.61 -12.78
N ALA A 37 -7.97 9.44 -12.87
CA ALA A 37 -8.87 9.69 -11.75
C ALA A 37 -8.60 8.74 -10.55
N SER A 38 -8.22 7.50 -10.83
CA SER A 38 -7.92 6.51 -9.79
C SER A 38 -6.54 6.73 -9.14
N GLN A 39 -5.64 7.50 -9.76
CA GLN A 39 -4.39 7.94 -9.15
C GLN A 39 -4.63 8.96 -8.02
N VAL A 40 -5.69 9.78 -8.07
CA VAL A 40 -6.10 10.65 -6.96
C VAL A 40 -6.52 9.82 -5.73
N LEU A 41 -7.09 8.63 -5.96
CA LEU A 41 -7.47 7.69 -4.89
C LEU A 41 -6.26 6.97 -4.27
N LYS A 42 -5.12 6.95 -4.95
CA LYS A 42 -3.83 6.65 -4.33
C LYS A 42 -3.35 7.93 -3.66
N LEU A 43 -3.72 8.13 -2.39
CA LEU A 43 -3.15 9.17 -1.54
C LEU A 43 -1.64 8.89 -1.35
N ASP A 44 -0.85 9.24 -2.34
CA ASP A 44 0.60 9.17 -2.36
C ASP A 44 1.11 10.54 -2.86
N VAL A 45 1.01 11.52 -1.96
CA VAL A 45 1.43 12.91 -2.20
C VAL A 45 2.91 12.98 -2.65
N PHE A 46 3.70 11.96 -2.30
CA PHE A 46 5.11 11.81 -2.67
C PHE A 46 5.35 11.27 -4.09
N THR A 47 4.30 10.81 -4.78
CA THR A 47 4.37 10.45 -6.20
C THR A 47 4.02 11.66 -7.09
N PHE A 48 3.28 12.64 -6.57
CA PHE A 48 2.87 13.84 -7.33
C PHE A 48 3.95 14.93 -7.37
N VAL A 49 4.85 14.97 -6.38
CA VAL A 49 6.04 15.82 -6.42
C VAL A 49 7.23 14.94 -6.82
N PRO A 50 7.81 15.10 -8.03
CA PRO A 50 9.09 14.47 -8.35
C PRO A 50 10.18 15.17 -7.52
N MET A 51 10.29 14.81 -6.24
CA MET A 51 11.34 15.29 -5.33
C MET A 51 12.75 14.94 -5.82
N GLY A 52 12.86 14.01 -6.78
CA GLY A 52 14.08 13.72 -7.51
C GLY A 52 14.60 14.88 -8.38
N CYS A 53 13.75 15.86 -8.72
CA CYS A 53 14.16 17.05 -9.46
C CYS A 53 14.77 18.13 -8.53
N TRP A 54 14.39 18.16 -7.25
CA TRP A 54 14.96 19.09 -6.25
C TRP A 54 16.24 18.57 -5.62
N THR A 55 16.40 17.25 -5.53
CA THR A 55 17.50 16.57 -4.84
C THR A 55 18.48 15.92 -5.81
N GLY A 56 19.06 16.73 -6.71
CA GLY A 56 20.27 16.43 -7.52
C GLY A 56 20.64 14.95 -7.73
N GLY A 57 19.76 14.15 -8.34
CA GLY A 57 20.07 12.81 -8.85
C GLY A 57 20.43 11.71 -7.84
N THR A 58 20.27 11.91 -6.52
CA THR A 58 20.64 10.89 -5.50
C THR A 58 19.44 10.17 -4.86
N PHE A 59 18.22 10.52 -5.26
CA PHE A 59 16.99 9.92 -4.75
C PHE A 59 16.64 8.61 -5.50
N ASN A 60 17.34 7.52 -5.17
CA ASN A 60 17.11 6.20 -5.75
C ASN A 60 15.70 5.66 -5.43
N TYR A 61 15.16 4.77 -6.27
CA TYR A 61 13.89 4.05 -6.05
C TYR A 61 13.74 3.44 -4.65
N TYR A 62 14.84 2.92 -4.10
CA TYR A 62 14.92 2.37 -2.75
C TYR A 62 14.58 3.38 -1.65
N ASN A 63 15.22 4.55 -1.69
CA ASN A 63 15.00 5.63 -0.73
C ASN A 63 13.58 6.20 -0.87
N ARG A 64 13.07 6.30 -2.10
CA ARG A 64 11.68 6.67 -2.34
C ARG A 64 10.70 5.69 -1.72
N THR A 65 10.93 4.39 -1.92
CA THR A 65 10.07 3.35 -1.35
C THR A 65 10.11 3.39 0.17
N ALA A 66 11.29 3.50 0.78
CA ALA A 66 11.41 3.66 2.24
C ALA A 66 10.74 4.93 2.75
N ALA A 67 10.90 6.06 2.07
CA ALA A 67 10.32 7.35 2.45
C ALA A 67 8.79 7.35 2.38
N THR A 68 8.17 6.53 1.53
CA THR A 68 6.70 6.39 1.49
C THR A 68 6.18 5.35 2.48
N THR A 69 6.92 4.27 2.74
CA THR A 69 6.45 3.19 3.62
C THR A 69 6.70 3.46 5.10
N LEU A 70 7.87 3.97 5.48
CA LEU A 70 8.27 4.20 6.87
C LEU A 70 7.33 5.14 7.64
N PRO A 71 6.90 6.32 7.12
CA PRO A 71 6.00 7.19 7.87
C PRO A 71 4.62 6.55 8.08
N VAL A 72 4.15 5.72 7.15
CA VAL A 72 2.87 5.00 7.30
C VAL A 72 2.98 3.94 8.39
N ILE A 73 4.09 3.18 8.44
CA ILE A 73 4.35 2.21 9.50
C ILE A 73 4.48 2.91 10.85
N ALA A 74 5.23 4.00 10.92
CA ALA A 74 5.43 4.78 12.13
C ALA A 74 4.10 5.37 12.63
N LEU A 75 3.27 5.92 11.74
CA LEU A 75 1.95 6.43 12.08
C LEU A 75 1.02 5.32 12.57
N CYS A 76 0.96 4.18 11.89
CA CYS A 76 0.15 3.05 12.33
C CYS A 76 0.64 2.52 13.68
N GLY A 77 1.94 2.32 13.86
CA GLY A 77 2.56 1.90 15.12
C GLY A 77 2.27 2.87 16.25
N ALA A 78 2.38 4.18 16.01
CA ALA A 78 2.02 5.21 16.98
C ALA A 78 0.54 5.16 17.34
N LEU A 79 -0.38 5.05 16.37
CA LEU A 79 -1.82 4.94 16.64
C LEU A 79 -2.16 3.68 17.45
N PHE A 80 -1.50 2.56 17.17
CA PHE A 80 -1.63 1.33 17.97
C PHE A 80 -1.08 1.51 19.39
N PHE A 81 0.10 2.11 19.54
CA PHE A 81 0.74 2.38 20.82
C PHE A 81 -0.10 3.36 21.67
N PHE A 82 -0.50 4.50 21.11
CA PHE A 82 -1.42 5.45 21.74
C PHE A 82 -2.78 4.83 22.04
N GLY A 83 -3.26 3.88 21.23
CA GLY A 83 -4.48 3.11 21.52
C GLY A 83 -4.35 2.20 22.73
N VAL A 84 -3.15 1.65 23.00
CA VAL A 84 -2.85 0.87 24.20
C VAL A 84 -2.73 1.79 25.43
N LEU A 85 -2.06 2.94 25.30
CA LEU A 85 -1.92 3.92 26.38
C LEU A 85 -3.26 4.57 26.74
N MET A 86 -4.04 5.00 25.74
CA MET A 86 -5.29 5.73 25.92
C MET A 86 -6.49 4.79 25.79
N LYS A 87 -6.72 3.95 26.82
CA LYS A 87 -7.83 2.98 26.90
C LYS A 87 -9.20 3.56 26.50
N LYS A 88 -9.47 4.84 26.80
CA LYS A 88 -10.76 5.51 26.55
C LYS A 88 -11.06 5.76 25.06
N ARG A 89 -10.04 5.86 24.19
CA ARG A 89 -10.21 6.11 22.74
C ARG A 89 -9.69 4.96 21.85
N ARG A 90 -9.26 3.86 22.45
CA ARG A 90 -8.67 2.68 21.80
C ARG A 90 -9.44 2.22 20.55
N ASN A 91 -10.77 2.11 20.63
CA ASN A 91 -11.59 1.63 19.51
C ASN A 91 -11.56 2.59 18.30
N LYS A 92 -11.62 3.91 18.54
CA LYS A 92 -11.55 4.91 17.47
C LYS A 92 -10.17 4.93 16.80
N MET A 93 -9.11 4.81 17.60
CA MET A 93 -7.73 4.79 17.09
C MET A 93 -7.41 3.52 16.29
N HIS A 94 -7.87 2.35 16.75
CA HIS A 94 -7.74 1.12 15.96
C HIS A 94 -8.52 1.21 14.65
N THR A 95 -9.76 1.70 14.65
CA THR A 95 -10.54 1.88 13.42
C THR A 95 -9.85 2.85 12.44
N ALA A 96 -9.26 3.94 12.94
CA ALA A 96 -8.52 4.89 12.11
C ALA A 96 -7.24 4.27 11.54
N ALA A 97 -6.45 3.56 12.35
CA ALA A 97 -5.23 2.88 11.89
C ALA A 97 -5.55 1.84 10.82
N ILE A 98 -6.57 1.01 11.05
CA ILE A 98 -7.07 0.01 10.12
C ILE A 98 -7.51 0.65 8.79
N ALA A 99 -8.21 1.78 8.84
CA ALA A 99 -8.59 2.53 7.65
C ALA A 99 -7.35 3.06 6.90
N ILE A 100 -6.40 3.68 7.59
CA ILE A 100 -5.17 4.20 6.98
C ILE A 100 -4.35 3.08 6.32
N THR A 101 -4.20 1.95 7.00
CA THR A 101 -3.51 0.78 6.43
C THR A 101 -4.24 0.26 5.20
N TYR A 102 -5.58 0.21 5.21
CA TYR A 102 -6.37 -0.18 4.04
C TYR A 102 -6.15 0.75 2.84
N LEU A 103 -6.15 2.05 3.09
CA LEU A 103 -5.93 3.07 2.05
C LEU A 103 -4.53 2.98 1.43
N THR A 104 -3.51 2.68 2.24
CA THR A 104 -2.10 2.68 1.82
C THR A 104 -1.60 1.32 1.33
N LEU A 105 -2.32 0.24 1.63
CA LEU A 105 -2.00 -1.13 1.22
C LEU A 105 -1.67 -1.29 -0.27
N PRO A 106 -2.51 -0.86 -1.24
CA PRO A 106 -2.21 -1.03 -2.67
C PRO A 106 -0.94 -0.28 -3.08
N THR A 107 -0.73 0.92 -2.55
CA THR A 107 0.43 1.76 -2.84
C THR A 107 1.72 1.12 -2.34
N ILE A 108 1.74 0.72 -1.06
CA ILE A 108 2.91 0.10 -0.43
C ILE A 108 3.22 -1.25 -1.08
N THR A 109 2.20 -2.07 -1.29
CA THR A 109 2.35 -3.40 -1.88
C THR A 109 2.93 -3.30 -3.29
N THR A 110 2.43 -2.38 -4.13
CA THR A 110 2.96 -2.19 -5.50
C THR A 110 4.35 -1.58 -5.52
N ALA A 111 4.68 -0.68 -4.59
CA ALA A 111 6.03 -0.12 -4.48
C ALA A 111 7.05 -1.20 -4.09
N VAL A 112 6.69 -2.04 -3.12
CA VAL A 112 7.52 -3.15 -2.63
C VAL A 112 7.70 -4.22 -3.70
N PHE A 113 6.64 -4.61 -4.42
CA PHE A 113 6.78 -5.54 -5.55
C PHE A 113 7.67 -4.97 -6.68
N GLY A 114 7.73 -3.66 -6.84
CA GLY A 114 8.62 -3.00 -7.81
C GLY A 114 10.11 -3.04 -7.45
N LEU A 115 10.49 -3.54 -6.26
CA LEU A 115 11.90 -3.69 -5.83
C LEU A 115 12.59 -4.92 -6.45
N PHE A 116 11.82 -5.89 -6.95
CA PHE A 116 12.31 -7.18 -7.42
C PHE A 116 12.57 -7.27 -8.95
N PRO A 117 11.68 -6.79 -9.85
CA PRO A 117 11.79 -7.07 -11.28
C PRO A 117 12.98 -6.35 -11.92
N CYS A 118 13.82 -7.12 -12.61
CA CYS A 118 14.92 -6.63 -13.44
C CYS A 118 14.62 -6.85 -14.91
N ASP A 119 14.96 -5.86 -15.74
CA ASP A 119 14.94 -5.98 -17.19
C ASP A 119 16.39 -6.09 -17.70
N LYS A 120 16.60 -7.03 -18.63
CA LYS A 120 17.87 -7.21 -19.35
C LYS A 120 17.89 -6.28 -20.54
N LEU A 121 18.93 -5.44 -20.63
CA LEU A 121 19.17 -4.62 -21.81
C LEU A 121 19.98 -5.39 -22.85
N ASP A 122 19.91 -4.97 -24.12
CA ASP A 122 20.64 -5.60 -25.24
C ASP A 122 22.17 -5.67 -25.02
N ASP A 123 22.71 -4.77 -24.19
CA ASP A 123 24.12 -4.74 -23.76
C ASP A 123 24.50 -5.88 -22.78
N GLY A 124 23.57 -6.75 -22.40
CA GLY A 124 23.77 -7.83 -21.42
C GLY A 124 23.72 -7.39 -19.95
N ARG A 125 23.49 -6.11 -19.68
CA ARG A 125 23.37 -5.54 -18.32
C ARG A 125 21.94 -5.63 -17.80
N GLU A 126 21.79 -5.94 -16.52
CA GLU A 126 20.49 -6.02 -15.84
C GLU A 126 20.24 -4.78 -14.99
N PHE A 127 19.08 -4.14 -15.19
CA PHE A 127 18.67 -2.94 -14.45
C PHE A 127 17.30 -3.13 -13.81
N LEU A 128 17.05 -2.42 -12.71
CA LEU A 128 15.77 -2.45 -12.03
C LEU A 128 14.69 -1.81 -12.90
N ARG A 129 13.60 -2.53 -13.16
CA ARG A 129 12.50 -2.06 -14.03
C ARG A 129 11.84 -0.77 -13.53
N GLY A 130 11.84 -0.56 -12.21
CA GLY A 130 11.29 0.64 -11.58
C GLY A 130 12.19 1.87 -11.66
N ASP A 131 13.49 1.68 -11.94
CA ASP A 131 14.51 2.74 -12.01
C ASP A 131 15.78 2.19 -12.68
N TYR A 132 15.94 2.53 -13.97
CA TYR A 132 17.05 2.07 -14.81
C TYR A 132 18.41 2.66 -14.41
N HIS A 133 18.47 3.54 -13.41
CA HIS A 133 19.75 3.98 -12.83
C HIS A 133 20.35 2.93 -11.88
N ILE A 134 19.56 1.96 -11.42
CA ILE A 134 19.98 0.94 -10.46
C ILE A 134 20.31 -0.36 -11.18
N ARG A 135 21.57 -0.81 -11.08
CA ARG A 135 21.98 -2.12 -11.60
C ARG A 135 21.58 -3.25 -10.66
N CYS A 136 21.11 -4.35 -11.24
CA CYS A 136 20.73 -5.56 -10.50
C CYS A 136 21.93 -6.40 -10.05
N ASP A 137 23.10 -6.18 -10.66
CA ASP A 137 24.37 -6.85 -10.35
C ASP A 137 25.12 -6.27 -9.14
N ASN A 138 24.58 -5.22 -8.51
CA ASN A 138 25.28 -4.47 -7.48
C ASN A 138 25.18 -5.13 -6.10
N GLU A 139 26.29 -5.20 -5.35
CA GLU A 139 26.38 -5.91 -4.05
C GLU A 139 25.45 -5.35 -2.95
N GLY A 140 25.02 -4.09 -3.08
CA GLY A 140 24.08 -3.45 -2.14
C GLY A 140 22.60 -3.87 -2.29
N ARG A 141 22.26 -4.68 -3.30
CA ARG A 141 20.86 -5.09 -3.58
C ARG A 141 20.27 -5.98 -2.49
N GLY A 142 21.06 -6.87 -1.88
CA GLY A 142 20.56 -7.87 -0.93
C GLY A 142 19.86 -7.24 0.28
N VAL A 143 20.34 -6.10 0.78
CA VAL A 143 19.72 -5.37 1.90
C VAL A 143 18.32 -4.86 1.53
N TRP A 144 18.16 -4.34 0.32
CA TRP A 144 16.88 -3.84 -0.17
C TRP A 144 15.91 -4.95 -0.54
N GLU A 145 16.42 -6.10 -0.97
CA GLU A 145 15.63 -7.30 -1.22
C GLU A 145 15.06 -7.86 0.09
N ILE A 146 15.88 -7.95 1.14
CA ILE A 146 15.45 -8.33 2.49
C ILE A 146 14.39 -7.35 3.03
N PHE A 147 14.62 -6.05 2.88
CA PHE A 147 13.62 -5.03 3.22
C PHE A 147 12.30 -5.28 2.49
N GLY A 148 12.35 -5.59 1.20
CA GLY A 148 11.19 -5.94 0.39
C GLY A 148 10.41 -7.15 0.94
N TYR A 149 11.10 -8.26 1.25
CA TYR A 149 10.46 -9.45 1.83
C TYR A 149 9.80 -9.17 3.18
N ILE A 150 10.45 -8.40 4.06
CA ILE A 150 9.89 -8.00 5.35
C ILE A 150 8.61 -7.19 5.14
N MET A 151 8.60 -6.26 4.18
CA MET A 151 7.42 -5.45 3.87
C MET A 151 6.27 -6.27 3.27
N ILE A 152 6.57 -7.30 2.45
CA ILE A 152 5.57 -8.27 1.97
C ILE A 152 4.97 -9.04 3.16
N PHE A 153 5.78 -9.44 4.13
CA PHE A 153 5.23 -10.13 5.30
C PHE A 153 4.34 -9.21 6.14
N ILE A 154 4.76 -7.97 6.37
CA ILE A 154 4.02 -7.02 7.22
C ILE A 154 2.71 -6.55 6.56
N PHE A 155 2.72 -6.20 5.28
CA PHE A 155 1.55 -5.59 4.64
C PHE A 155 0.59 -6.64 4.06
N PRO A 156 0.90 -7.35 2.98
CA PRO A 156 -0.03 -8.32 2.40
C PRO A 156 -0.33 -9.54 3.27
N VAL A 157 0.48 -9.90 4.27
CA VAL A 157 0.18 -11.06 5.17
C VAL A 157 -0.39 -10.65 6.52
N CYS A 158 0.30 -9.80 7.30
CA CYS A 158 -0.17 -9.48 8.65
C CYS A 158 -1.47 -8.67 8.66
N VAL A 159 -1.70 -7.80 7.67
CA VAL A 159 -2.93 -6.98 7.63
C VAL A 159 -4.17 -7.86 7.43
N PRO A 160 -4.26 -8.72 6.39
CA PRO A 160 -5.39 -9.65 6.26
C PRO A 160 -5.53 -10.61 7.44
N ALA A 161 -4.42 -11.11 8.01
CA ALA A 161 -4.46 -11.98 9.17
C ALA A 161 -5.07 -11.29 10.41
N LEU A 162 -4.74 -10.02 10.63
CA LEU A 162 -5.31 -9.22 11.73
C LEU A 162 -6.81 -8.97 11.54
N TYR A 163 -7.25 -8.66 10.32
CA TYR A 163 -8.68 -8.57 10.00
C TYR A 163 -9.40 -9.89 10.24
N PHE A 164 -8.81 -10.99 9.78
CA PHE A 164 -9.36 -12.32 9.95
C PHE A 164 -9.49 -12.68 11.43
N TYR A 165 -8.47 -12.39 12.24
CA TYR A 165 -8.51 -12.59 13.69
C TYR A 165 -9.60 -11.75 14.37
N LEU A 166 -9.73 -10.46 14.01
CA LEU A 166 -10.78 -9.59 14.55
C LEU A 166 -12.19 -10.08 14.19
N LEU A 167 -12.38 -10.54 12.95
CA LEU A 167 -13.64 -11.10 12.47
C LEU A 167 -13.95 -12.43 13.17
N TRP A 168 -12.96 -13.31 13.35
CA TRP A 168 -13.14 -14.58 14.03
C TRP A 168 -13.54 -14.38 15.49
N LYS A 169 -12.90 -13.43 16.19
CA LYS A 169 -13.24 -13.10 17.58
C LYS A 169 -14.65 -12.50 17.73
N LYS A 170 -15.16 -11.82 16.71
CA LYS A 170 -16.52 -11.25 16.69
C LYS A 170 -17.52 -12.07 15.86
N LYS A 171 -17.18 -13.31 15.50
CA LYS A 171 -18.01 -14.23 14.70
C LYS A 171 -19.45 -14.32 15.21
N ASP A 172 -19.64 -14.36 16.53
CA ASP A 172 -20.96 -14.52 17.13
C ASP A 172 -21.84 -13.26 17.02
N ARG A 173 -21.25 -12.07 16.85
CA ARG A 173 -22.00 -10.84 16.51
C ARG A 173 -22.37 -10.78 15.03
N ILE A 174 -21.59 -11.36 14.14
CA ILE A 174 -21.82 -11.31 12.69
C ILE A 174 -22.94 -12.26 12.26
N LYS A 175 -23.11 -13.38 12.98
CA LYS A 175 -24.21 -14.33 12.76
C LYS A 175 -25.60 -13.77 13.09
N ARG A 176 -25.68 -12.62 13.78
CA ARG A 176 -26.95 -11.98 14.10
C ARG A 176 -27.50 -11.19 12.90
N PRO A 177 -28.83 -11.11 12.72
CA PRO A 177 -29.45 -10.33 11.66
C PRO A 177 -28.95 -8.88 11.63
N LEU A 178 -28.86 -8.29 10.43
CA LEU A 178 -28.37 -6.91 10.25
C LEU A 178 -29.15 -5.88 11.10
N GLU A 179 -30.46 -6.10 11.29
CA GLU A 179 -31.35 -5.22 12.04
C GLU A 179 -31.01 -5.10 13.54
N GLU A 180 -30.50 -6.17 14.15
CA GLU A 180 -30.08 -6.15 15.56
C GLU A 180 -28.72 -5.45 15.76
N ARG A 181 -27.87 -5.42 14.72
CA ARG A 181 -26.55 -4.77 14.79
C ARG A 181 -26.64 -3.25 14.72
N GLU A 182 -27.61 -2.71 13.97
CA GLU A 182 -27.82 -1.27 13.87
C GLU A 182 -28.45 -0.67 15.14
N LYS A 183 -29.23 -1.45 15.90
CA LYS A 183 -29.82 -1.01 17.19
C LYS A 183 -28.81 -0.87 18.34
N ASP A 184 -27.71 -1.61 18.29
CA ASP A 184 -26.62 -1.54 19.29
C ASP A 184 -25.69 -0.32 19.09
N GLU A 185 -25.80 0.38 17.94
CA GLU A 185 -24.95 1.51 17.58
C GLU A 185 -25.63 2.89 17.71
N GLY A 186 -26.91 2.92 18.14
CA GLY A 186 -27.67 4.14 18.47
C GLY A 186 -27.76 4.36 19.99
#